data_AF-A0A4Y9FAT7-F1
#
_entry.id   AF-A0A4Y9FAT7-F1
#
_cell.length_a   1.000
_cell.length_b   1.000
_cell.length_c   1.000
_cell.angle_alpha   90.00
_cell.angle_beta   90.00
_cell.angle_gamma   90.00
#
_symmetry.space_group_name_H-M   'P 1'
#
loop_
_entity.id
_entity.type
_entity.pdbx_description
1 polymer ?
#
loop_
_entity_poly.entity_id
_entity_poly.type
_entity_poly.pdbx_seq_one_letter_code
_entity_poly.pdbx_strand_id
1 'polypeptide(L)' 'MKLDEFYTVPCPVEGCEKKAMVHRSMPAGYTGLCPCQAVWLQLGWSTTADYNRVPYLVVVPEEPKRRRRKG' A
#
# COMPACT_ATOMS: atom_id res chain seq x y z
N MET A 1 15.30 -11.69 17.91
CA MET A 1 14.53 -10.50 17.47
C MET A 1 13.98 -10.80 16.09
N LYS A 2 12.65 -10.87 15.90
CA LYS A 2 12.08 -10.87 14.56
C LYS A 2 12.28 -9.44 14.04
N LEU A 3 13.12 -9.26 13.01
CA LEU A 3 13.12 -8.00 12.29
C LEU A 3 11.69 -7.81 11.78
N ASP A 4 11.01 -6.78 12.26
CA ASP A 4 9.76 -6.32 11.66
C ASP A 4 10.09 -6.01 10.18
N GLU A 5 9.61 -6.87 9.29
CA GLU A 5 9.99 -6.83 7.89
C GLU A 5 9.15 -5.73 7.21
N PHE A 6 9.72 -4.54 7.18
CA PHE A 6 9.16 -3.39 6.49
C PHE A 6 9.70 -3.29 5.07
N TYR A 7 8.81 -3.05 4.13
CA TYR A 7 9.13 -2.68 2.77
C TYR A 7 9.01 -1.17 2.62
N THR A 8 9.92 -0.59 1.84
CA THR A 8 9.82 0.81 1.43
C THR A 8 9.28 0.86 0.01
N VAL A 9 8.06 1.36 -0.16
CA VAL A 9 7.36 1.39 -1.46
C VAL A 9 7.25 2.84 -1.94
N PRO A 10 7.69 3.18 -3.17
CA PRO A 10 7.55 4.53 -3.70
C PRO A 10 6.07 4.91 -3.89
N CYS A 11 5.69 6.17 -3.63
CA CYS A 11 4.36 6.66 -4.00
C CYS A 11 4.24 6.66 -5.54
N PRO A 12 3.18 6.08 -6.12
CA PRO A 12 3.00 5.98 -7.57
C PRO A 12 2.57 7.29 -8.23
N VAL A 13 2.42 8.36 -7.47
CA VAL A 13 2.00 9.68 -7.94
C VAL A 13 3.17 10.37 -8.65
N GLU A 14 2.92 10.84 -9.87
CA GLU A 14 3.92 11.54 -10.67
C GLU A 14 4.47 12.77 -9.93
N GLY A 15 5.80 12.91 -9.89
CA GLY A 15 6.49 13.98 -9.18
C GLY A 15 6.54 13.82 -7.65
N CYS A 16 6.05 12.72 -7.08
CA CYS A 16 6.16 12.46 -5.64
C CYS A 16 7.36 11.57 -5.31
N GLU A 17 8.34 12.11 -4.59
CA GLU A 17 9.54 11.35 -4.17
C GLU A 17 9.35 10.64 -2.81
N LYS A 18 8.16 10.74 -2.22
CA LYS A 18 7.87 10.12 -0.92
C LYS A 18 7.74 8.61 -1.06
N LYS A 19 8.11 7.91 0.01
CA LYS A 19 7.98 6.45 0.11
C LYS A 19 7.11 6.11 1.33
N ALA A 20 6.26 5.10 1.17
CA ALA A 20 5.48 4.55 2.26
C ALA A 20 6.22 3.36 2.87
N MET A 21 6.15 3.26 4.20
CA MET A 21 6.56 2.06 4.91
C MET A 21 5.39 1.09 4.99
N VAL A 22 5.58 -0.11 4.44
CA VAL A 22 4.58 -1.18 4.42
C VAL A 22 5.10 -2.33 5.26
N HIS A 23 4.39 -2.68 6.32
CA HIS A 23 4.75 -3.86 7.10
C HIS A 23 4.29 -5.13 6.38
N ARG A 24 5.08 -6.22 6.44
CA ARG A 24 4.76 -7.51 5.79
C ARG A 24 3.39 -8.08 6.16
N SER A 25 2.89 -7.79 7.36
CA SER A 25 1.57 -8.24 7.81
C SER A 25 0.40 -7.36 7.37
N MET A 26 0.65 -6.20 6.74
CA MET A 26 -0.43 -5.33 6.28
C MET A 26 -1.26 -6.04 5.20
N PRO A 27 -2.60 -6.08 5.34
CA PRO A 27 -3.44 -6.74 4.38
C PRO A 27 -3.49 -5.98 3.04
N ALA A 28 -3.69 -6.70 1.95
CA ALA A 28 -4.09 -6.08 0.69
C ALA A 28 -5.38 -5.28 0.89
N GLY A 29 -5.48 -4.12 0.24
CA GLY A 29 -6.62 -3.20 0.43
C GLY A 29 -6.47 -2.21 1.56
N TYR A 30 -5.37 -2.26 2.34
CA TYR A 30 -5.04 -1.18 3.27
C TYR A 30 -4.87 0.13 2.50
N THR A 31 -5.43 1.22 3.02
CA THR A 31 -5.39 2.52 2.36
C THR A 31 -4.79 3.61 3.21
N GLY A 32 -4.22 4.60 2.52
CA GLY A 32 -3.67 5.80 3.12
C GLY A 32 -3.64 6.93 2.10
N LEU A 33 -3.50 8.15 2.59
CA LEU A 33 -3.33 9.32 1.74
C LEU A 33 -1.86 9.47 1.34
N CYS A 34 -1.57 9.73 0.06
CA CYS A 34 -0.24 10.22 -0.32
C CYS A 34 -0.13 11.68 0.16
N PRO A 35 0.97 12.09 0.83
CA PRO A 35 1.11 13.46 1.31
C PRO A 35 1.49 14.47 0.22
N CYS A 36 1.97 14.01 -0.95
CA CYS A 36 2.38 14.90 -2.04
C CYS A 36 1.19 15.51 -2.79
N GLN A 37 0.18 14.68 -3.07
CA GLN A 37 -1.07 15.07 -3.70
C GLN A 37 -2.16 14.41 -2.87
N ALA A 38 -3.25 15.11 -2.57
CA ALA A 38 -4.36 14.62 -1.73
C ALA A 38 -5.17 13.51 -2.42
N VAL A 39 -4.49 12.41 -2.76
CA VAL A 39 -5.01 11.23 -3.44
C VAL A 39 -4.89 10.02 -2.54
N TRP A 40 -5.83 9.10 -2.71
CA TRP A 40 -5.86 7.86 -1.96
C TRP A 40 -4.97 6.81 -2.62
N LEU A 41 -4.19 6.11 -1.81
CA LEU A 41 -3.41 4.96 -2.20
C LEU A 41 -3.99 3.70 -1.58
N GLN A 42 -3.93 2.61 -2.33
CA GLN A 42 -4.28 1.28 -1.87
C GLN A 42 -3.09 0.34 -2.00
N LEU A 43 -2.83 -0.43 -0.94
CA LEU A 43 -1.81 -1.45 -0.89
C LEU A 43 -2.25 -2.72 -1.64
N GLY A 44 -1.42 -3.14 -2.59
CA GLY A 44 -1.47 -4.45 -3.23
C GLY A 44 -0.24 -5.28 -2.89
N TRP A 45 -0.31 -6.57 -3.21
CA TRP A 45 0.79 -7.51 -3.06
C TRP A 45 0.93 -8.33 -4.35
N SER A 46 2.11 -8.34 -4.93
CA SER A 46 2.45 -9.17 -6.08
C SER A 46 3.37 -10.32 -5.62
N THR A 47 3.41 -11.39 -6.41
CA THR A 47 4.34 -12.51 -6.22
C THR A 47 5.29 -12.53 -7.40
N THR A 48 6.60 -12.47 -7.16
CA THR A 48 7.61 -12.56 -8.22
C THR A 48 7.82 -14.02 -8.65
N ALA A 49 8.58 -14.23 -9.72
CA ALA A 49 8.93 -15.56 -10.21
C ALA A 49 9.64 -16.42 -9.14
N ASP A 50 10.40 -15.79 -8.24
CA ASP A 50 11.10 -16.45 -7.13
C ASP A 50 10.19 -16.69 -5.90
N TYR A 51 8.87 -16.60 -6.07
CA TYR A 51 7.87 -16.72 -4.98
C TYR A 51 8.01 -15.68 -3.86
N ASN A 52 8.74 -14.59 -4.11
CA ASN A 52 8.85 -13.49 -3.17
C ASN A 52 7.61 -12.61 -3.26
N ARG A 53 7.05 -12.25 -2.10
CA ARG A 53 5.90 -11.37 -2.00
C ARG A 53 6.37 -9.93 -1.91
N VAL A 54 6.01 -9.10 -2.88
CA VAL A 54 6.46 -7.70 -2.98
C VAL A 54 5.24 -6.77 -2.94
N PRO A 55 5.23 -5.77 -2.05
CA PRO A 55 4.13 -4.81 -1.99
C PRO A 55 4.23 -3.76 -3.10
N TYR A 56 3.09 -3.28 -3.55
CA TYR A 56 2.99 -2.15 -4.47
C TYR A 56 1.80 -1.26 -4.08
N LEU A 57 1.84 0.01 -4.47
CA LEU A 57 0.78 0.97 -4.22
C LEU A 57 0.12 1.36 -5.53
N VAL A 58 -1.21 1.48 -5.52
CA VAL A 58 -2.00 2.01 -6.64
C VAL A 58 -2.78 3.23 -6.18
N VAL A 59 -2.92 4.21 -7.06
CA VAL A 59 -3.81 5.35 -6.83
C VAL A 59 -5.25 4.88 -6.98
N VAL A 60 -6.11 5.25 -6.05
CA VAL A 60 -7.56 4.99 -6.10
C VAL A 60 -8.33 6.30 -6.01
N PRO A 61 -9.46 6.44 -6.71
CA PRO A 61 -10.18 7.71 -6.84
C PRO A 61 -10.85 8.16 -5.53
N GLU A 62 -11.15 7.23 -4.62
CA GLU A 62 -11.88 7.49 -3.38
C GLU A 62 -11.32 6.62 -2.26
N GLU A 63 -11.50 7.02 -1.00
CA GLU A 63 -11.27 6.12 0.14
C GLU A 63 -12.15 4.88 -0.06
N PRO A 64 -11.57 3.67 -0.19
CA PRO A 64 -12.38 2.49 -0.40
C PRO A 64 -13.24 2.30 0.83
N LYS A 65 -14.55 2.47 0.62
CA LYS A 65 -15.58 2.30 1.63
C LYS A 65 -15.33 0.93 2.27
N ARG A 66 -14.85 0.91 3.51
CA ARG A 66 -14.83 -0.31 4.32
C ARG A 66 -16.24 -0.85 4.22
N ARG A 67 -16.45 -1.98 3.53
CA ARG A 67 -17.76 -2.64 3.50
C ARG A 67 -18.08 -2.91 4.97
N ARG A 68 -18.89 -2.05 5.59
CA ARG A 68 -19.57 -2.38 6.85
C ARG A 68 -20.34 -3.64 6.50
N ARG A 69 -19.86 -4.81 6.95
CA ARG A 69 -20.68 -6.01 6.97
C ARG A 69 -21.92 -5.61 7.76
N LYS A 70 -23.03 -5.47 7.05
CA LYS A 70 -24.34 -5.22 7.62
C LYS A 70 -24.82 -6.60 8.07
N GLY A 71 -25.03 -6.77 9.38
CA GLY A 71 -25.81 -7.86 9.97
C GLY A 71 -25.17 -9.23 9.92
#